data_AF-A0A9X3X832-F1
#
_entry.id   AF-A0A9X3X832-F1
#
_cell.length_a   1.000
_cell.length_b   1.000
_cell.length_c   1.000
_cell.angle_alpha   90.00
_cell.angle_beta   90.00
_cell.angle_gamma   90.00
#
_symmetry.space_group_name_H-M   'P 1'
#
loop_
_entity.id
_entity.type
_entity.pdbx_description
1 polymer ?
#
loop_
_entity_poly.entity_id
_entity_poly.type
_entity_poly.pdbx_seq_one_letter_code
_entity_poly.pdbx_strand_id
1 'polypeptide(L)'
;MRNSSFAVAVASLFLLLGCEQASSEQASFDPLRGVKFAIVPAPEPCAPASELPSIVAPPSTEPPPTEPPPTEPPPTEPPDPTDPPTDPPPDPTDPPDECDVPLLTRTQGFWKNHTCVIDGVVGGLSLLPVSLGATVTFDSSAEVQAYFQTPPKGDAQIILGHQLLAAKFNAKAFGIGNYVFADVDADGDLETVDELLALGDVAFDEGSDERRLVLGAVLDALNNAGDGESLPFNPACGGQGGT
;
A
#
# COMPACT_ATOMS: atom_id res chain seq x y z
N MET A 1 -27.00 -52.08 32.25
CA MET A 1 -26.96 -50.88 33.12
C MET A 1 -27.61 -49.75 32.34
N ARG A 2 -28.73 -49.19 32.84
CA ARG A 2 -29.56 -48.18 32.16
C ARG A 2 -29.06 -46.80 32.61
N ASN A 3 -28.63 -45.96 31.67
CA ASN A 3 -28.30 -44.57 31.97
C ASN A 3 -29.51 -43.69 31.70
N SER A 4 -29.98 -43.03 32.76
CA SER A 4 -31.14 -42.15 32.80
C SER A 4 -30.81 -40.77 32.21
N SER A 5 -31.66 -40.31 31.30
CA SER A 5 -31.68 -38.94 30.80
C SER A 5 -32.30 -37.99 31.82
N PHE A 6 -31.60 -36.93 32.21
CA PHE A 6 -32.16 -35.78 32.91
C PHE A 6 -32.39 -34.65 31.91
N ALA A 7 -33.66 -34.29 31.69
CA ALA A 7 -34.05 -33.10 30.95
C ALA A 7 -34.24 -31.94 31.95
N VAL A 8 -33.45 -30.88 31.80
CA VAL A 8 -33.62 -29.62 32.55
C VAL A 8 -34.28 -28.62 31.62
N ALA A 9 -35.50 -28.22 31.95
CA ALA A 9 -36.22 -27.15 31.26
C ALA A 9 -35.80 -25.79 31.83
N VAL A 10 -35.22 -24.93 31.00
CA VAL A 10 -34.87 -23.55 31.35
C VAL A 10 -35.98 -22.63 30.86
N ALA A 11 -36.73 -22.06 31.79
CA ALA A 11 -37.74 -21.05 31.53
C ALA A 11 -37.06 -19.70 31.23
N SER A 12 -37.21 -19.19 30.01
CA SER A 12 -36.72 -17.88 29.60
C SER A 12 -37.75 -16.80 29.92
N LEU A 13 -37.41 -15.94 30.88
CA LEU A 13 -38.17 -14.75 31.25
C LEU A 13 -37.64 -13.56 30.42
N PHE A 14 -38.36 -13.19 29.36
CA PHE A 14 -38.07 -12.00 28.56
C PHE A 14 -38.49 -10.73 29.31
N LEU A 15 -37.52 -10.00 29.85
CA LEU A 15 -37.70 -8.64 30.37
C LEU A 15 -37.52 -7.65 29.22
N LEU A 16 -38.64 -7.06 28.78
CA LEU A 16 -38.68 -5.94 27.84
C LEU A 16 -38.23 -4.66 28.56
N LEU A 17 -36.93 -4.36 28.54
CA LEU A 17 -36.41 -3.02 28.83
C LEU A 17 -36.40 -2.22 27.52
N GLY A 18 -37.18 -1.14 27.49
CA GLY A 18 -37.17 -0.17 26.39
C GLY A 18 -35.83 0.56 26.32
N CYS A 19 -35.13 0.45 25.20
CA CYS A 19 -33.99 1.30 24.88
C CYS A 19 -34.49 2.60 24.27
N GLU A 20 -34.37 3.69 25.01
CA GLU A 20 -34.42 5.05 24.50
C GLU A 20 -33.22 5.24 23.55
N GLN A 21 -33.49 5.23 22.24
CA GLN A 21 -32.48 5.46 21.20
C GLN A 21 -32.04 6.93 21.27
N ALA A 22 -30.98 7.18 22.03
CA ALA A 22 -30.20 8.40 21.85
C ALA A 22 -29.65 8.37 20.42
N SER A 23 -30.22 9.22 19.57
CA SER A 23 -29.73 9.46 18.22
C SER A 23 -28.35 10.12 18.34
N SER A 24 -27.29 9.30 18.38
CA SER A 24 -25.93 9.81 18.33
C SER A 24 -25.67 10.24 16.90
N GLU A 25 -25.42 11.53 16.70
CA GLU A 25 -24.77 12.07 15.51
C GLU A 25 -23.46 11.28 15.31
N GLN A 26 -23.50 10.24 14.48
CA GLN A 26 -22.30 9.53 14.06
C GLN A 26 -21.55 10.49 13.15
N ALA A 27 -20.60 11.24 13.71
CA ALA A 27 -19.63 11.94 12.89
C ALA A 27 -18.99 10.91 11.96
N SER A 28 -19.16 11.10 10.65
CA SER A 28 -18.58 10.24 9.62
C SER A 28 -17.06 10.31 9.76
N PHE A 29 -16.46 9.26 10.32
CA PHE A 29 -15.02 9.12 10.37
C PHE A 29 -14.50 8.80 8.96
N ASP A 30 -13.70 9.70 8.41
CA ASP A 30 -12.97 9.47 7.16
C ASP A 30 -11.55 8.99 7.50
N PRO A 31 -11.26 7.67 7.41
CA PRO A 31 -9.97 7.11 7.78
C PRO A 31 -8.82 7.60 6.89
N LEU A 32 -9.11 8.23 5.75
CA LEU A 32 -8.10 8.74 4.83
C LEU A 32 -7.87 10.23 4.99
N ARG A 33 -8.52 10.88 5.97
CA ARG A 33 -8.37 12.31 6.17
C ARG A 33 -6.92 12.65 6.54
N GLY A 34 -6.23 13.33 5.63
CA GLY A 34 -4.85 13.78 5.82
C GLY A 34 -3.80 12.83 5.23
N VAL A 35 -4.20 11.62 4.80
CA VAL A 35 -3.31 10.74 4.03
C VAL A 35 -3.15 11.31 2.64
N LYS A 36 -1.90 11.50 2.19
CA LYS A 36 -1.62 11.80 0.78
C LYS A 36 -1.25 10.49 0.10
N PHE A 37 -1.91 10.21 -1.01
CA PHE A 37 -1.44 9.17 -1.92
C PHE A 37 -0.46 9.83 -2.89
N ALA A 38 0.50 9.05 -3.38
CA ALA A 38 1.11 9.36 -4.66
C ALA A 38 -0.04 9.48 -5.66
N ILE A 39 -0.46 10.71 -5.98
CA ILE A 39 -1.37 10.97 -7.09
C ILE A 39 -0.67 10.30 -8.26
N VAL A 40 -1.33 9.36 -8.93
CA VAL A 40 -0.75 8.70 -10.09
C VAL A 40 -0.96 9.64 -11.30
N PRO A 41 0.01 10.45 -11.75
CA PRO A 41 0.36 10.38 -13.15
C PRO A 41 1.11 9.06 -13.36
N ALA A 42 0.99 8.49 -14.55
CA ALA A 42 1.94 7.47 -15.01
C ALA A 42 3.38 7.90 -14.62
N PRO A 43 4.25 6.96 -14.23
CA PRO A 43 5.55 7.28 -13.64
C PRO A 43 6.24 8.38 -14.45
N GLU A 44 6.38 9.57 -13.85
CA GLU A 44 7.34 10.53 -14.35
C GLU A 44 8.73 9.93 -14.11
N PRO A 45 9.65 10.04 -15.09
CA PRO A 45 10.94 9.36 -15.06
C PRO A 45 11.63 9.66 -13.73
N CYS A 46 12.14 8.61 -13.08
CA CYS A 46 13.07 8.77 -11.98
C CYS A 46 14.19 9.72 -12.43
N ALA A 47 14.12 10.97 -11.99
CA ALA A 47 15.28 11.83 -12.05
C ALA A 47 16.36 11.11 -11.23
N PRO A 48 17.56 10.88 -11.78
CA PRO A 48 18.64 10.29 -11.00
C PRO A 48 18.80 11.12 -9.73
N ALA A 49 19.01 10.44 -8.60
CA ALA A 49 19.22 11.06 -7.31
C ALA A 49 20.20 12.23 -7.48
N SER A 50 19.66 13.45 -7.54
CA SER A 50 20.46 14.66 -7.65
C SER A 50 21.21 14.72 -6.33
N GLU A 51 22.52 14.44 -6.38
CA GLU A 51 23.43 14.66 -5.27
C GLU A 51 23.13 16.05 -4.70
N LEU A 52 22.61 16.09 -3.47
CA LEU A 52 22.35 17.34 -2.78
C LEU A 52 23.65 18.16 -2.80
N PRO A 53 23.66 19.39 -3.33
CA PRO A 53 24.82 20.25 -3.19
C PRO A 53 25.08 20.44 -1.70
N SER A 54 26.31 20.14 -1.27
CA SER A 54 26.78 20.41 0.09
C SER A 54 26.39 21.82 0.53
N ILE A 55 25.58 21.92 1.59
CA ILE A 55 25.23 23.19 2.23
C ILE A 55 26.52 23.78 2.82
N VAL A 56 27.11 24.73 2.09
CA VAL A 56 28.13 25.64 2.61
C VAL A 56 27.42 26.63 3.54
N ALA A 57 27.94 26.76 4.76
CA ALA A 57 27.43 27.67 5.79
C ALA A 57 27.30 29.12 5.25
N PRO A 58 26.25 29.88 5.65
CA PRO A 58 26.05 31.22 5.15
C PRO A 58 27.12 32.20 5.70
N PRO A 59 27.79 33.01 4.86
CA PRO A 59 28.47 34.20 5.33
C PRO A 59 27.43 35.27 5.73
N SER A 60 27.69 35.96 6.83
CA SER A 60 26.94 37.14 7.26
C SER A 60 27.20 38.30 6.29
N THR A 61 26.16 38.91 5.72
CA THR A 61 26.29 40.09 4.85
C THR A 61 25.18 41.12 5.06
N GLU A 62 25.66 42.29 5.48
CA GLU A 62 25.28 43.70 5.21
C GLU A 62 24.07 44.00 4.28
N PRO A 63 23.29 45.07 4.57
CA PRO A 63 22.19 45.51 3.71
C PRO A 63 22.65 46.03 2.33
N PRO A 64 21.85 45.81 1.26
CA PRO A 64 22.21 46.15 -0.11
C PRO A 64 22.06 47.66 -0.41
N PRO A 65 22.90 48.23 -1.29
CA PRO A 65 22.75 49.60 -1.78
C PRO A 65 21.60 49.70 -2.80
N THR A 66 20.92 50.85 -2.80
CA THR A 66 19.82 51.21 -3.71
C THR A 66 20.30 51.32 -5.17
N GLU A 67 19.72 50.51 -6.05
CA GLU A 67 20.00 50.55 -7.49
C GLU A 67 19.35 51.76 -8.20
N PRO A 68 20.04 52.35 -9.20
CA PRO A 68 19.49 53.39 -10.07
C PRO A 68 18.48 52.82 -11.11
N PRO A 69 17.62 53.67 -11.70
CA PRO A 69 16.55 53.24 -12.60
C PRO A 69 17.05 52.62 -13.92
N PRO A 70 16.27 51.70 -14.51
CA PRO A 70 16.67 50.93 -15.68
C PRO A 70 16.78 51.80 -16.94
N THR A 71 17.85 51.57 -17.70
CA THR A 71 18.04 52.12 -19.05
C THR A 71 17.36 51.22 -20.06
N GLU A 72 16.68 51.79 -21.06
CA GLU A 72 15.96 51.09 -22.13
C GLU A 72 16.81 50.00 -22.79
N PRO A 73 16.25 48.78 -23.01
CA PRO A 73 16.96 47.72 -23.69
C PRO A 73 17.12 48.03 -25.19
N PRO A 74 18.26 47.65 -25.80
CA PRO A 74 18.48 47.78 -27.23
C PRO A 74 17.55 46.85 -28.04
N PRO A 75 17.29 47.17 -29.32
CA PRO A 75 16.39 46.39 -30.17
C PRO A 75 16.92 44.96 -30.39
N THR A 76 16.03 43.99 -30.15
CA THR A 76 16.27 42.55 -30.30
C THR A 76 16.44 42.17 -31.76
N GLU A 77 17.54 41.50 -32.10
CA GLU A 77 17.73 40.88 -33.42
C GLU A 77 16.75 39.72 -33.64
N PRO A 78 16.34 39.45 -34.89
CA PRO A 78 15.49 38.31 -35.22
C PRO A 78 16.16 36.98 -34.85
N PRO A 79 15.44 36.00 -34.31
CA PRO A 79 16.00 34.68 -34.03
C PRO A 79 16.41 33.99 -35.33
N ASP A 80 17.64 33.46 -35.35
CA ASP A 80 18.15 32.57 -36.40
C ASP A 80 17.26 31.31 -36.45
N PRO A 81 17.04 30.71 -37.64
CA PRO A 81 16.24 29.50 -37.76
C PRO A 81 16.99 28.34 -37.09
N THR A 82 16.57 28.00 -35.87
CA THR A 82 17.10 26.89 -35.10
C THR A 82 16.84 25.58 -35.86
N ASP A 83 17.92 24.88 -36.22
CA ASP A 83 17.86 23.51 -36.71
C ASP A 83 17.06 22.63 -35.72
N PRO A 84 16.27 21.66 -36.21
CA PRO A 84 15.50 20.77 -35.35
C PRO A 84 16.45 20.06 -34.38
N PRO A 85 16.15 20.02 -33.07
CA PRO A 85 16.97 19.31 -32.11
C PRO A 85 17.07 17.85 -32.56
N THR A 86 18.29 17.44 -32.86
CA THR A 86 18.60 16.04 -33.12
C THR A 86 18.94 15.46 -31.76
N ASP A 87 17.95 14.83 -31.10
CA ASP A 87 18.22 14.16 -29.84
C ASP A 87 19.33 13.12 -30.07
N PRO A 88 20.39 13.13 -29.24
CA PRO A 88 21.44 12.15 -29.35
C PRO A 88 20.86 10.74 -29.16
N PRO A 89 21.34 9.73 -29.90
CA PRO A 89 20.93 8.36 -29.66
C PRO A 89 21.24 7.98 -28.20
N PRO A 90 20.37 7.21 -27.52
CA PRO A 90 20.56 6.82 -26.13
C PRO A 90 21.91 6.10 -25.95
N ASP A 91 22.62 6.42 -24.86
CA ASP A 91 23.90 5.81 -24.55
C ASP A 91 23.68 4.35 -24.15
N PRO A 92 24.29 3.36 -24.83
CA PRO A 92 24.17 1.96 -24.46
C PRO A 92 24.83 1.60 -23.12
N THR A 93 25.50 2.56 -22.46
CA THR A 93 26.04 2.43 -21.11
C THR A 93 25.15 2.99 -20.02
N ASP A 94 24.06 3.69 -20.37
CA ASP A 94 23.05 4.01 -19.37
C ASP A 94 22.41 2.70 -18.88
N PRO A 95 22.43 2.43 -17.56
CA PRO A 95 21.74 1.28 -17.02
C PRO A 95 20.27 1.37 -17.47
N PRO A 96 19.62 0.24 -17.81
CA PRO A 96 18.20 0.27 -18.14
C PRO A 96 17.48 1.02 -17.03
N ASP A 97 16.65 2.00 -17.39
CA ASP A 97 15.86 2.77 -16.43
C ASP A 97 15.08 1.78 -15.55
N GLU A 98 15.60 1.48 -14.36
CA GLU A 98 15.06 0.46 -13.44
C GLU A 98 13.70 0.89 -12.83
N CYS A 99 13.14 2.00 -13.31
CA CYS A 99 12.00 2.68 -12.71
C CYS A 99 10.65 2.45 -13.40
N ASP A 100 10.60 1.77 -14.55
CA ASP A 100 9.35 1.46 -15.25
C ASP A 100 8.81 0.06 -14.91
N VAL A 101 8.90 -0.33 -13.64
CA VAL A 101 8.24 -1.56 -13.18
C VAL A 101 6.77 -1.22 -12.90
N PRO A 102 5.81 -1.75 -13.68
CA PRO A 102 4.40 -1.48 -13.43
C PRO A 102 4.01 -1.96 -12.03
N LEU A 103 3.18 -1.19 -11.33
CA LEU A 103 2.64 -1.60 -10.05
C LEU A 103 1.68 -2.78 -10.27
N LEU A 104 2.15 -3.98 -9.91
CA LEU A 104 1.35 -5.19 -9.95
C LEU A 104 0.85 -5.51 -8.54
N THR A 105 -0.47 -5.46 -8.34
CA THR A 105 -1.09 -5.86 -7.08
C THR A 105 -2.33 -6.72 -7.34
N ARG A 106 -2.73 -7.47 -6.32
CA ARG A 106 -3.95 -8.27 -6.32
C ARG A 106 -4.73 -8.00 -5.05
N THR A 107 -6.06 -7.95 -5.22
CA THR A 107 -6.97 -7.68 -4.12
C THR A 107 -6.97 -8.81 -3.10
N GLN A 108 -7.45 -8.54 -1.89
CA GLN A 108 -7.72 -9.57 -0.89
C GLN A 108 -8.59 -10.71 -1.45
N GLY A 109 -9.60 -10.37 -2.27
CA GLY A 109 -10.48 -11.35 -2.90
C GLY A 109 -9.76 -12.30 -3.84
N PHE A 110 -8.69 -11.86 -4.51
CA PHE A 110 -7.84 -12.75 -5.30
C PHE A 110 -7.15 -13.77 -4.39
N TRP A 111 -6.39 -13.31 -3.39
CA TRP A 111 -5.61 -14.21 -2.52
C TRP A 111 -6.50 -15.21 -1.77
N LYS A 112 -7.69 -14.77 -1.34
CA LYS A 112 -8.69 -15.64 -0.71
C LYS A 112 -9.13 -16.82 -1.58
N ASN A 113 -9.17 -16.64 -2.90
CA ASN A 113 -9.70 -17.63 -3.84
C ASN A 113 -8.62 -18.40 -4.62
N HIS A 114 -7.34 -18.07 -4.43
CA HIS A 114 -6.20 -18.64 -5.18
C HIS A 114 -5.17 -19.29 -4.26
N THR A 115 -5.61 -20.18 -3.37
CA THR A 115 -4.73 -20.82 -2.37
C THR A 115 -3.58 -21.62 -2.99
N CYS A 116 -3.74 -22.15 -4.20
CA CYS A 116 -2.67 -22.86 -4.90
C CYS A 116 -1.43 -21.98 -5.17
N VAL A 117 -1.62 -20.66 -5.32
CA VAL A 117 -0.54 -19.69 -5.51
C VAL A 117 0.19 -19.51 -4.17
N ILE A 118 -0.58 -19.44 -3.07
CA ILE A 118 -0.05 -19.34 -1.71
C ILE A 118 0.77 -20.59 -1.34
N ASP A 119 0.32 -21.78 -1.77
CA ASP A 119 1.03 -23.05 -1.59
C ASP A 119 2.31 -23.16 -2.44
N GLY A 120 2.59 -22.21 -3.33
CA GLY A 120 3.75 -22.22 -4.23
C GLY A 120 3.68 -23.28 -5.33
N VAL A 121 2.52 -23.91 -5.54
CA VAL A 121 2.30 -24.92 -6.58
C VAL A 121 2.40 -24.29 -7.98
N VAL A 122 2.10 -23.00 -8.10
CA VAL A 122 2.15 -22.24 -9.34
C VAL A 122 3.28 -21.21 -9.27
N GLY A 123 4.18 -21.23 -10.25
CA GLY A 123 5.22 -20.19 -10.40
C GLY A 123 6.45 -20.35 -9.51
N GLY A 124 6.51 -21.39 -8.66
CA GLY A 124 7.70 -21.67 -7.83
C GLY A 124 7.97 -20.64 -6.72
N LEU A 125 7.00 -19.77 -6.44
CA LEU A 125 7.11 -18.73 -5.42
C LEU A 125 6.69 -19.29 -4.06
N SER A 126 7.55 -19.14 -3.05
CA SER A 126 7.22 -19.52 -1.68
C SER A 126 6.62 -18.30 -0.97
N LEU A 127 5.29 -18.25 -0.82
CA LEU A 127 4.63 -17.14 -0.11
C LEU A 127 4.57 -17.34 1.40
N LEU A 128 4.77 -18.57 1.87
CA LEU A 128 4.74 -18.95 3.28
C LEU A 128 6.14 -19.31 3.81
N PRO A 129 6.40 -19.20 5.12
CA PRO A 129 5.50 -18.63 6.12
C PRO A 129 5.32 -17.11 5.93
N VAL A 130 4.25 -16.58 6.50
CA VAL A 130 3.97 -15.14 6.54
C VAL A 130 3.39 -14.76 7.90
N SER A 131 3.80 -13.62 8.44
CA SER A 131 3.37 -13.14 9.76
C SER A 131 2.59 -11.84 9.66
N LEU A 132 1.70 -11.59 10.61
CA LEU A 132 1.07 -10.29 10.88
C LEU A 132 1.52 -9.87 12.28
N GLY A 133 2.24 -8.75 12.33
CA GLY A 133 2.97 -8.38 13.54
C GLY A 133 3.98 -9.46 13.96
N ALA A 134 4.28 -9.49 15.24
CA ALA A 134 5.09 -10.49 15.92
C ALA A 134 4.25 -11.65 16.47
N THR A 135 2.92 -11.52 16.54
CA THR A 135 2.06 -12.45 17.28
C THR A 135 1.38 -13.52 16.44
N VAL A 136 1.13 -13.26 15.15
CA VAL A 136 0.39 -14.17 14.28
C VAL A 136 1.30 -14.61 13.14
N THR A 137 1.50 -15.92 12.99
CA THR A 137 2.23 -16.52 11.87
C THR A 137 1.35 -17.58 11.22
N PHE A 138 1.36 -17.59 9.89
CA PHE A 138 0.70 -18.59 9.07
C PHE A 138 1.76 -19.42 8.36
N ASP A 139 1.75 -20.71 8.63
CA ASP A 139 2.67 -21.68 8.05
C ASP A 139 2.03 -22.43 6.87
N SER A 140 0.71 -22.30 6.69
CA SER A 140 -0.05 -22.99 5.65
C SER A 140 -1.10 -22.10 4.99
N SER A 141 -1.47 -22.42 3.75
CA SER A 141 -2.56 -21.74 3.04
C SER A 141 -3.92 -21.97 3.71
N ALA A 142 -4.09 -23.09 4.42
CA ALA A 142 -5.29 -23.39 5.19
C ALA A 142 -5.49 -22.39 6.34
N GLU A 143 -4.44 -22.03 7.06
CA GLU A 143 -4.51 -21.03 8.13
C GLU A 143 -4.77 -19.63 7.56
N VAL A 144 -4.11 -19.28 6.46
CA VAL A 144 -4.39 -18.03 5.72
C VAL A 144 -5.85 -17.96 5.28
N GLN A 145 -6.38 -19.05 4.71
CA GLN A 145 -7.76 -19.11 4.26
C GLN A 145 -8.74 -19.00 5.43
N ALA A 146 -8.48 -19.69 6.54
CA ALA A 146 -9.28 -19.57 7.75
C ALA A 146 -9.29 -18.12 8.27
N TYR A 147 -8.14 -17.44 8.22
CA TYR A 147 -8.04 -16.04 8.61
C TYR A 147 -8.90 -15.12 7.71
N PHE A 148 -8.83 -15.27 6.38
CA PHE A 148 -9.67 -14.53 5.43
C PHE A 148 -11.17 -14.86 5.48
N GLN A 149 -11.53 -15.99 6.10
CA GLN A 149 -12.93 -16.34 6.36
C GLN A 149 -13.49 -15.68 7.63
N THR A 150 -12.62 -15.19 8.52
CA THR A 150 -13.03 -14.44 9.71
C THR A 150 -13.69 -13.11 9.28
N PRO A 151 -14.99 -12.91 9.53
CA PRO A 151 -15.66 -11.68 9.08
C PRO A 151 -15.14 -10.47 9.86
N PRO A 152 -14.81 -9.33 9.22
CA PRO A 152 -14.20 -8.20 9.91
C PRO A 152 -15.07 -7.55 11.00
N LYS A 153 -16.41 -7.64 10.94
CA LYS A 153 -17.39 -7.25 11.98
C LYS A 153 -17.12 -5.94 12.78
N GLY A 154 -16.38 -4.98 12.22
CA GLY A 154 -16.00 -3.74 12.89
C GLY A 154 -14.77 -3.85 13.80
N ASP A 155 -14.10 -5.00 13.83
CA ASP A 155 -12.81 -5.18 14.48
C ASP A 155 -11.69 -4.61 13.61
N ALA A 156 -11.11 -3.49 14.05
CA ALA A 156 -10.06 -2.79 13.31
C ALA A 156 -8.81 -3.65 13.10
N GLN A 157 -8.48 -4.55 14.04
CA GLN A 157 -7.33 -5.44 13.91
C GLN A 157 -7.56 -6.49 12.81
N ILE A 158 -8.76 -7.04 12.72
CA ILE A 158 -9.12 -7.98 11.63
C ILE A 158 -9.17 -7.26 10.28
N ILE A 159 -9.73 -6.05 10.24
CA ILE A 159 -9.75 -5.22 9.02
C ILE A 159 -8.33 -4.96 8.52
N LEU A 160 -7.43 -4.48 9.38
CA LEU A 160 -6.02 -4.25 9.04
C LEU A 160 -5.36 -5.57 8.63
N GLY A 161 -5.49 -6.63 9.43
CA GLY A 161 -4.82 -7.89 9.17
C GLY A 161 -5.18 -8.52 7.83
N HIS A 162 -6.44 -8.36 7.39
CA HIS A 162 -6.89 -8.79 6.07
C HIS A 162 -6.17 -8.05 4.94
N GLN A 163 -6.04 -6.73 5.05
CA GLN A 163 -5.39 -5.91 4.02
C GLN A 163 -3.87 -6.05 4.04
N LEU A 164 -3.28 -6.13 5.23
CA LEU A 164 -1.86 -6.36 5.45
C LEU A 164 -1.42 -7.70 4.87
N LEU A 165 -2.19 -8.77 5.10
CA LEU A 165 -1.85 -10.08 4.55
C LEU A 165 -1.85 -10.09 3.01
N ALA A 166 -2.85 -9.45 2.39
CA ALA A 166 -2.90 -9.30 0.93
C ALA A 166 -1.74 -8.45 0.38
N ALA A 167 -1.39 -7.36 1.07
CA ALA A 167 -0.29 -6.49 0.68
C ALA A 167 1.07 -7.21 0.79
N LYS A 168 1.29 -8.02 1.84
CA LYS A 168 2.49 -8.86 1.96
C LYS A 168 2.62 -9.87 0.84
N PHE A 169 1.50 -10.48 0.41
CA PHE A 169 1.53 -11.36 -0.76
C PHE A 169 1.83 -10.60 -2.05
N ASN A 170 1.31 -9.39 -2.23
CA ASN A 170 1.64 -8.55 -3.37
C ASN A 170 3.14 -8.19 -3.40
N ALA A 171 3.68 -7.71 -2.28
CA ALA A 171 5.11 -7.40 -2.15
C ALA A 171 5.99 -8.60 -2.48
N LYS A 172 5.66 -9.78 -1.94
CA LYS A 172 6.46 -10.99 -2.13
C LYS A 172 6.31 -11.61 -3.53
N ALA A 173 5.11 -11.55 -4.13
CA ALA A 173 4.85 -12.13 -5.44
C ALA A 173 5.36 -11.26 -6.60
N PHE A 174 5.33 -9.95 -6.43
CA PHE A 174 5.60 -8.99 -7.51
C PHE A 174 6.82 -8.11 -7.28
N GLY A 175 7.47 -8.19 -6.10
CA GLY A 175 8.69 -7.44 -5.81
C GLY A 175 8.46 -5.93 -5.65
N ILE A 176 7.26 -5.52 -5.23
CA ILE A 176 6.87 -4.10 -5.15
C ILE A 176 7.28 -3.40 -3.85
N GLY A 177 8.16 -3.99 -3.04
CA GLY A 177 8.54 -3.47 -1.72
C GLY A 177 9.08 -2.03 -1.74
N ASN A 178 9.85 -1.68 -2.77
CA ASN A 178 10.44 -0.33 -2.93
C ASN A 178 9.48 0.68 -3.58
N TYR A 179 8.25 0.29 -3.91
CA TYR A 179 7.31 1.20 -4.58
C TYR A 179 6.80 2.25 -3.59
N VAL A 180 7.01 3.53 -3.88
CA VAL A 180 6.53 4.65 -3.07
C VAL A 180 5.03 4.85 -3.30
N PHE A 181 4.22 4.89 -2.24
CA PHE A 181 2.76 4.78 -2.38
C PHE A 181 1.93 5.85 -1.65
N ALA A 182 2.15 6.07 -0.35
CA ALA A 182 1.34 6.99 0.45
C ALA A 182 2.20 7.69 1.51
N ASP A 183 1.71 8.78 2.09
CA ASP A 183 2.25 9.51 3.26
C ASP A 183 1.20 9.33 4.37
N VAL A 184 1.45 8.36 5.26
CA VAL A 184 0.50 7.86 6.27
C VAL A 184 0.75 8.45 7.65
N ASP A 185 1.92 9.02 7.91
CA ASP A 185 2.21 9.72 9.16
C ASP A 185 2.21 11.25 9.04
N ALA A 186 1.99 11.78 7.84
CA ALA A 186 1.86 13.19 7.54
C ALA A 186 3.14 14.00 7.79
N ASP A 187 4.31 13.36 7.77
CA ASP A 187 5.61 14.04 7.86
C ASP A 187 5.99 14.77 6.56
N GLY A 188 5.33 14.45 5.45
CA GLY A 188 5.50 15.07 4.15
C GLY A 188 6.31 14.23 3.16
N ASP A 189 6.93 13.15 3.61
CA ASP A 189 7.59 12.16 2.78
C ASP A 189 6.61 11.00 2.50
N LEU A 190 6.74 10.38 1.33
CA LEU A 190 5.93 9.22 0.97
C LEU A 190 6.66 7.95 1.41
N GLU A 191 5.94 7.02 2.04
CA GLU A 191 6.41 5.70 2.38
C GLU A 191 6.38 4.74 1.19
N THR A 192 7.39 3.87 1.16
CA THR A 192 7.46 2.67 0.35
C THR A 192 6.48 1.59 0.83
N VAL A 193 6.17 0.63 -0.03
CA VAL A 193 5.36 -0.53 0.37
C VAL A 193 5.97 -1.26 1.57
N ASP A 194 7.29 -1.49 1.61
CA ASP A 194 7.94 -2.18 2.73
C ASP A 194 7.81 -1.39 4.04
N GLU A 195 7.90 -0.06 4.01
CA GLU A 195 7.64 0.80 5.16
C GLU A 195 6.17 0.72 5.60
N LEU A 196 5.22 0.77 4.66
CA LEU A 196 3.79 0.61 4.95
C LEU A 196 3.48 -0.77 5.58
N LEU A 197 4.14 -1.83 5.11
CA LEU A 197 4.00 -3.17 5.69
C LEU A 197 4.56 -3.22 7.12
N ALA A 198 5.71 -2.60 7.37
CA ALA A 198 6.30 -2.52 8.71
C ALA A 198 5.41 -1.71 9.68
N LEU A 199 4.88 -0.57 9.23
CA LEU A 199 3.90 0.21 9.99
C LEU A 199 2.62 -0.59 10.26
N GLY A 200 2.17 -1.36 9.27
CA GLY A 200 1.06 -2.31 9.39
C GLY A 200 1.29 -3.37 10.46
N ASP A 201 2.47 -3.98 10.49
CA ASP A 201 2.82 -5.00 11.50
C ASP A 201 2.81 -4.44 12.93
N VAL A 202 3.41 -3.26 13.14
CA VAL A 202 3.40 -2.58 14.44
C VAL A 202 1.96 -2.24 14.85
N ALA A 203 1.17 -1.66 13.93
CA ALA A 203 -0.21 -1.31 14.21
C ALA A 203 -1.11 -2.54 14.46
N PHE A 204 -0.79 -3.68 13.85
CA PHE A 204 -1.51 -4.92 14.06
C PHE A 204 -1.41 -5.37 15.52
N ASP A 205 -0.21 -5.41 16.10
CA ASP A 205 -0.02 -5.87 17.48
C ASP A 205 -0.46 -4.82 18.52
N GLU A 206 -0.03 -3.56 18.35
CA GLU A 206 -0.14 -2.54 19.40
C GLU A 206 -0.79 -1.21 18.96
N GLY A 207 -1.24 -1.13 17.71
CA GLY A 207 -1.89 0.07 17.19
C GLY A 207 -3.24 0.37 17.84
N SER A 208 -3.61 1.65 17.87
CA SER A 208 -4.98 2.06 18.17
C SER A 208 -5.94 1.62 17.05
N ASP A 209 -7.23 1.50 17.34
CA ASP A 209 -8.23 1.18 16.32
C ASP A 209 -8.24 2.22 15.19
N GLU A 210 -8.05 3.49 15.52
CA GLU A 210 -7.89 4.57 14.53
C GLU A 210 -6.71 4.30 13.60
N ARG A 211 -5.51 4.03 14.14
CA ARG A 211 -4.32 3.75 13.33
C ARG A 211 -4.49 2.49 12.47
N ARG A 212 -5.14 1.46 13.01
CA ARG A 212 -5.45 0.23 12.27
C ARG A 212 -6.42 0.47 11.11
N LEU A 213 -7.44 1.30 11.31
CA LEU A 213 -8.38 1.67 10.25
C LEU A 213 -7.72 2.52 9.16
N VAL A 214 -6.86 3.49 9.54
CA VAL A 214 -6.09 4.32 8.59
C VAL A 214 -5.18 3.43 7.73
N LEU A 215 -4.31 2.63 8.36
CA LEU A 215 -3.42 1.72 7.63
C LEU A 215 -4.18 0.67 6.83
N GLY A 216 -5.29 0.15 7.37
CA GLY A 216 -6.18 -0.77 6.66
C GLY A 216 -6.72 -0.16 5.37
N ALA A 217 -7.13 1.11 5.40
CA ALA A 217 -7.62 1.82 4.22
C ALA A 217 -6.50 2.12 3.20
N VAL A 218 -5.29 2.48 3.66
CA VAL A 218 -4.12 2.69 2.77
C VAL A 218 -3.72 1.39 2.08
N LEU A 219 -3.64 0.29 2.83
CA LEU A 219 -3.28 -1.02 2.27
C LEU A 219 -4.39 -1.57 1.36
N ASP A 220 -5.66 -1.29 1.65
CA ASP A 220 -6.75 -1.58 0.71
C ASP A 220 -6.55 -0.81 -0.60
N ALA A 221 -6.24 0.49 -0.56
CA ALA A 221 -5.94 1.26 -1.76
C ALA A 221 -4.77 0.65 -2.55
N LEU A 222 -3.67 0.28 -1.89
CA LEU A 222 -2.52 -0.41 -2.52
C LEU A 222 -2.94 -1.71 -3.21
N ASN A 223 -3.69 -2.56 -2.50
CA ASN A 223 -4.14 -3.86 -3.00
C ASN A 223 -5.09 -3.76 -4.21
N ASN A 224 -5.70 -2.58 -4.43
CA ASN A 224 -6.58 -2.29 -5.55
C ASN A 224 -5.94 -1.40 -6.63
N ALA A 225 -4.72 -0.88 -6.42
CA ALA A 225 -4.09 0.10 -7.31
C ALA A 225 -3.41 -0.51 -8.55
N GLY A 226 -3.00 -1.77 -8.49
CA GLY A 226 -2.20 -2.39 -9.53
C GLY A 226 -3.01 -2.96 -10.69
N ASP A 227 -2.35 -3.11 -11.83
CA ASP A 227 -2.99 -3.58 -13.05
C ASP A 227 -3.32 -5.08 -12.97
N GLY A 228 -4.56 -5.42 -13.34
CA GLY A 228 -5.04 -6.80 -13.46
C GLY A 228 -4.44 -7.57 -14.64
N GLU A 229 -3.55 -6.94 -15.41
CA GLU A 229 -2.81 -7.48 -16.57
C GLU A 229 -1.99 -8.74 -16.23
N SER A 230 -1.46 -9.40 -17.27
CA SER A 230 -1.00 -10.79 -17.24
C SER A 230 -0.13 -11.13 -16.05
N LEU A 231 -0.55 -12.13 -15.27
CA LEU A 231 0.26 -12.67 -14.19
C LEU A 231 1.49 -13.39 -14.76
N PRO A 232 2.66 -13.29 -14.10
CA PRO A 232 3.84 -14.09 -14.46
C PRO A 232 3.64 -15.60 -14.19
N PHE A 233 2.48 -15.98 -13.64
CA PHE A 233 2.09 -17.34 -13.34
C PHE A 233 0.61 -17.57 -13.69
N ASN A 234 0.22 -18.82 -13.98
CA ASN A 234 -1.18 -19.15 -14.27
C ASN A 234 -2.01 -19.20 -12.96
N PRO A 235 -2.92 -18.26 -12.69
CA PRO A 235 -3.70 -18.27 -11.46
C PRO A 235 -4.69 -19.43 -11.39
N ALA A 236 -5.01 -20.11 -12.50
CA ALA A 236 -6.16 -21.00 -12.59
C ALA A 236 -6.12 -22.23 -11.66
N CYS A 237 -5.05 -22.47 -10.90
CA CYS A 237 -4.88 -23.57 -9.93
C CYS A 237 -5.10 -25.00 -10.47
N GLY A 238 -5.54 -25.15 -11.72
CA GLY A 238 -5.58 -26.40 -12.46
C GLY A 238 -4.28 -26.51 -13.24
N GLY A 239 -3.42 -27.44 -12.84
CA GLY A 239 -2.15 -27.68 -13.50
C GLY A 239 -2.30 -27.73 -15.01
N GLN A 240 -1.38 -27.10 -15.74
CA GLN A 240 -1.19 -27.43 -17.14
C GLN A 240 -0.53 -28.81 -17.21
N GLY A 241 -1.33 -29.84 -16.99
CA GLY A 241 -1.06 -31.13 -17.58
C GLY A 241 -1.32 -31.03 -19.08
N GLY A 242 -0.28 -30.73 -19.85
CA GLY A 242 -0.22 -31.04 -21.29
C GLY A 242 0.01 -29.84 -22.20
N THR A 243 1.27 -29.68 -22.64
CA THR A 243 1.69 -30.10 -23.99
C THR A 243 3.12 -30.61 -23.93
#